data_AF-A0A924EM47-F1
#
_entry.id   AF-A0A924EM47-F1
#
_cell.length_a   1.000
_cell.length_b   1.000
_cell.length_c   1.000
_cell.angle_alpha   90.00
_cell.angle_beta   90.00
_cell.angle_gamma   90.00
#
_symmetry.space_group_name_H-M   'P 1'
#
loop_
_entity.id
_entity.type
_entity.pdbx_description
1 polymer ?
#
loop_
_entity_poly.entity_id
_entity_poly.type
_entity_poly.pdbx_seq_one_letter_code
_entity_poly.pdbx_strand_id
1 'polypeptide(L)'
;SMYYTATASTGVPGKIGTRLVNYSGLEFNQVVAKGLMGALQLARVVNHLDKAASDDNTTVTTGSGTAMQHDWDIAFGYAGLPTDYDSAKDYANTEANRPLAIGDYFREKGQYIKAGGIVFEAFRKGRAAINNKDYVTRDAAIAAIKLNMEKTIAAAAYAYLTLPQGSSDLATKFHALSEGYGFLYALKHRPSNSPLTAANYETLMGIITTNFYVLAADATNTKLIQAQTILTAAYGQLQP
;
A
#
# COMPACT_ATOMS: atom_id res chain seq x y z
N SER A 1 -10.37 11.04 -25.84
CA SER A 1 -9.04 10.42 -26.04
C SER A 1 -9.02 9.77 -27.42
N MET A 2 -8.00 10.04 -28.23
CA MET A 2 -7.89 9.55 -29.62
C MET A 2 -7.73 8.02 -29.75
N TYR A 3 -7.52 7.31 -28.64
CA TYR A 3 -7.28 5.86 -28.63
C TYR A 3 -8.46 5.04 -28.09
N TYR A 4 -9.61 5.66 -27.77
CA TYR A 4 -10.74 4.94 -27.17
C TYR A 4 -11.40 3.92 -28.12
N THR A 5 -11.27 4.14 -29.43
CA THR A 5 -11.79 3.28 -30.50
C THR A 5 -10.75 2.33 -31.08
N ALA A 6 -9.46 2.51 -30.76
CA ALA A 6 -8.38 1.66 -31.27
C ALA A 6 -8.28 0.38 -30.43
N THR A 7 -8.02 -0.76 -31.06
CA THR A 7 -7.71 -2.01 -30.36
C THR A 7 -6.25 -1.99 -29.91
N ALA A 8 -5.99 -2.27 -28.63
CA ALA A 8 -4.62 -2.35 -28.12
C ALA A 8 -3.88 -3.59 -28.67
N SER A 9 -2.62 -3.41 -29.02
CA SER A 9 -1.71 -4.48 -29.40
C SER A 9 -0.27 -4.10 -29.05
N THR A 10 0.68 -5.03 -29.18
CA THR A 10 2.08 -4.76 -28.84
C THR A 10 2.59 -3.51 -29.58
N GLY A 11 2.98 -2.47 -28.82
CA GLY A 11 3.46 -1.21 -29.37
C GLY A 11 2.36 -0.22 -29.79
N VAL A 12 1.08 -0.58 -29.69
CA VAL A 12 -0.05 0.24 -30.11
C VAL A 12 -0.97 0.52 -28.91
N PRO A 13 -1.10 1.79 -28.48
CA PRO A 13 -2.05 2.15 -27.43
C PRO A 13 -3.49 1.95 -27.90
N GLY A 14 -4.38 1.59 -26.99
CA GLY A 14 -5.78 1.32 -27.34
C GLY A 14 -6.57 0.68 -26.20
N LYS A 15 -7.71 0.10 -26.57
CA LYS A 15 -8.61 -0.61 -25.68
C LYS A 15 -8.37 -2.11 -25.72
N ILE A 16 -8.35 -2.74 -24.56
CA ILE A 16 -8.39 -4.19 -24.39
C ILE A 16 -9.49 -4.54 -23.38
N GLY A 17 -10.52 -5.27 -23.82
CA GLY A 17 -11.76 -5.40 -23.06
C GLY A 17 -12.41 -4.04 -22.80
N THR A 18 -12.59 -3.68 -21.52
CA THR A 18 -13.10 -2.36 -21.09
C THR A 18 -11.99 -1.36 -20.73
N ARG A 19 -10.72 -1.75 -20.88
CA ARG A 19 -9.56 -1.07 -20.30
C ARG A 19 -8.80 -0.28 -21.34
N LEU A 20 -8.34 0.92 -21.00
CA LEU A 20 -7.52 1.75 -21.87
C LEU A 20 -6.06 1.64 -21.44
N VAL A 21 -5.20 1.18 -22.36
CA VAL A 21 -3.78 0.93 -22.10
C VAL A 21 -2.89 1.70 -23.05
N ASN A 22 -1.67 2.00 -22.61
CA ASN A 22 -0.63 2.55 -23.49
C ASN A 22 0.00 1.45 -24.38
N TYR A 23 1.02 1.82 -25.16
CA TYR A 23 1.76 0.92 -26.05
C TYR A 23 2.47 -0.26 -25.33
N SER A 24 2.64 -0.18 -24.02
CA SER A 24 3.25 -1.23 -23.19
C SER A 24 2.23 -2.04 -22.39
N GLY A 25 0.93 -1.81 -22.57
CA GLY A 25 -0.14 -2.47 -21.81
C GLY A 25 -0.47 -1.84 -20.45
N LEU A 26 0.12 -0.69 -20.11
CA LEU A 26 -0.08 0.00 -18.83
C LEU A 26 -1.40 0.78 -18.79
N GLU A 27 -2.22 0.54 -17.77
CA GLU A 27 -3.40 1.35 -17.42
C GLU A 27 -3.00 2.53 -16.53
N PHE A 28 -2.80 3.71 -17.11
CA PHE A 28 -2.36 4.89 -16.36
C PHE A 28 -3.29 5.28 -15.19
N ASN A 29 -4.60 5.12 -15.37
CA ASN A 29 -5.57 5.40 -14.31
C ASN A 29 -5.35 4.50 -13.08
N GLN A 30 -4.96 3.24 -13.26
CA GLN A 30 -4.68 2.32 -12.15
C GLN A 30 -3.38 2.68 -11.44
N VAL A 31 -2.33 2.98 -12.21
CA VAL A 31 -1.03 3.40 -11.64
C VAL A 31 -1.21 4.68 -10.83
N VAL A 32 -1.94 5.67 -11.35
CA VAL A 32 -2.22 6.92 -10.65
C VAL A 32 -3.07 6.68 -9.41
N ALA A 33 -4.16 5.92 -9.52
CA ALA A 33 -5.06 5.67 -8.39
C ALA A 33 -4.37 4.91 -7.25
N LYS A 34 -3.74 3.76 -7.54
CA LYS A 34 -3.09 2.92 -6.53
C LYS A 34 -1.78 3.53 -6.05
N GLY A 35 -1.02 4.15 -6.96
CA GLY A 35 0.22 4.85 -6.64
C GLY A 35 -0.01 6.02 -5.70
N LEU A 36 -0.96 6.91 -6.02
CA LEU A 36 -1.26 8.05 -5.17
C LEU A 36 -1.85 7.61 -3.82
N MET A 37 -2.76 6.62 -3.83
CA MET A 37 -3.34 6.05 -2.62
C MET A 37 -2.25 5.57 -1.64
N GLY A 38 -1.39 4.66 -2.09
CA GLY A 38 -0.32 4.12 -1.25
C GLY A 38 0.73 5.16 -0.88
N ALA A 39 1.21 5.94 -1.85
CA ALA A 39 2.29 6.91 -1.64
C ALA A 39 1.88 8.00 -0.67
N LEU A 40 0.69 8.59 -0.85
CA LEU A 40 0.20 9.66 0.01
C LEU A 40 -0.01 9.16 1.44
N GLN A 41 -0.71 8.04 1.62
CA GLN A 41 -1.03 7.55 2.96
C GLN A 41 0.21 7.07 3.69
N LEU A 42 1.10 6.32 3.04
CA LEU A 42 2.35 5.88 3.66
C LEU A 42 3.21 7.08 4.06
N ALA A 43 3.43 8.05 3.15
CA ALA A 43 4.24 9.22 3.44
C ALA A 43 3.66 10.07 4.58
N ARG A 44 2.34 10.28 4.60
CA ARG A 44 1.67 11.09 5.63
C ARG A 44 1.66 10.41 6.98
N VAL A 45 1.33 9.12 7.04
CA VAL A 45 1.41 8.34 8.29
C VAL A 45 2.84 8.36 8.84
N VAL A 46 3.84 8.08 8.01
CA VAL A 46 5.25 8.06 8.44
C VAL A 46 5.67 9.45 8.94
N ASN A 47 5.40 10.52 8.19
CA ASN A 47 5.81 11.87 8.56
C ASN A 47 5.19 12.35 9.88
N HIS A 48 3.90 12.12 10.09
CA HIS A 48 3.23 12.53 11.31
C HIS A 48 3.68 11.69 12.51
N LEU A 49 3.94 10.39 12.33
CA LEU A 49 4.50 9.56 13.41
C LEU A 49 5.97 9.90 13.71
N ASP A 50 6.77 10.34 12.73
CA ASP A 50 8.11 10.87 12.97
C ASP A 50 8.09 12.13 13.84
N LYS A 51 7.14 13.03 13.61
CA LYS A 51 6.95 14.23 14.43
C LYS A 51 6.46 13.89 15.84
N ALA A 52 5.44 13.03 15.94
CA ALA A 52 4.90 12.59 17.23
C ALA A 52 5.94 11.87 18.12
N ALA A 53 7.06 11.40 17.57
CA ALA A 53 8.14 10.84 18.38
C ALA A 53 8.86 11.88 19.26
N SER A 54 8.87 13.15 18.85
CA SER A 54 9.65 14.23 19.48
C SER A 54 8.88 15.52 19.78
N ASP A 55 7.64 15.66 19.31
CA ASP A 55 6.82 16.85 19.55
C ASP A 55 6.51 17.10 21.03
N ASP A 56 6.04 18.31 21.33
CA ASP A 56 5.59 18.64 22.67
C ASP A 56 4.36 17.82 23.09
N ASN A 57 4.42 17.29 24.31
CA ASN A 57 3.36 16.52 24.94
C ASN A 57 2.93 17.12 26.29
N THR A 58 3.00 18.45 26.41
CA THR A 58 2.65 19.16 27.64
C THR A 58 1.67 20.30 27.41
N THR A 59 1.86 21.10 26.37
CA THR A 59 1.05 22.26 26.05
C THR A 59 -0.22 21.83 25.34
N VAL A 60 -1.37 22.05 25.97
CA VAL A 60 -2.66 21.72 25.37
C VAL A 60 -3.13 22.88 24.51
N THR A 61 -3.37 22.59 23.23
CA THR A 61 -4.06 23.48 22.30
C THR A 61 -5.54 23.10 22.26
N THR A 62 -6.42 24.09 22.47
CA THR A 62 -7.88 23.89 22.43
C THR A 62 -8.30 23.26 21.10
N GLY A 63 -9.01 22.13 21.17
CA GLY A 63 -9.53 21.41 20.00
C GLY A 63 -8.56 20.39 19.36
N SER A 64 -7.28 20.41 19.71
CA SER A 64 -6.26 19.53 19.10
C SER A 64 -5.47 18.69 20.11
N GLY A 65 -5.52 19.01 21.40
CA GLY A 65 -4.68 18.38 22.40
C GLY A 65 -3.25 18.92 22.35
N THR A 66 -2.28 18.13 22.79
CA THR A 66 -0.85 18.46 22.63
C THR A 66 -0.42 18.29 21.17
N ALA A 67 0.72 18.88 20.77
CA ALA A 67 1.25 18.70 19.42
C ALA A 67 1.46 17.22 19.08
N MET A 68 2.05 16.46 20.00
CA MET A 68 2.24 15.01 19.86
C MET A 68 0.92 14.25 19.67
N GLN A 69 -0.12 14.59 20.44
CA GLN A 69 -1.44 13.99 20.27
C GLN A 69 -2.05 14.33 18.92
N HIS A 70 -1.91 15.58 18.48
CA HIS A 70 -2.44 16.04 17.21
C HIS A 70 -1.81 15.34 16.01
N ASP A 71 -0.47 15.26 15.97
CA ASP A 71 0.24 14.53 14.92
C ASP A 71 -0.11 13.02 14.93
N TRP A 72 -0.27 12.42 16.12
CA TRP A 72 -0.73 11.04 16.25
C TRP A 72 -2.13 10.83 15.64
N ASP A 73 -3.06 11.72 15.97
CA ASP A 73 -4.46 11.63 15.54
C ASP A 73 -4.59 11.92 14.02
N ILE A 74 -3.75 12.79 13.46
CA ILE A 74 -3.65 12.97 11.99
C ILE A 74 -3.10 11.71 11.32
N ALA A 75 -2.06 11.08 11.87
CA ALA A 75 -1.54 9.83 11.33
C ALA A 75 -2.62 8.73 11.32
N PHE A 76 -3.43 8.64 12.38
CA PHE A 76 -4.57 7.73 12.42
C PHE A 76 -5.58 8.00 11.29
N GLY A 77 -5.93 9.27 11.07
CA GLY A 77 -6.82 9.67 9.96
C GLY A 77 -6.29 9.26 8.59
N TYR A 78 -4.99 9.45 8.33
CA TYR A 78 -4.37 9.03 7.07
C TYR A 78 -4.25 7.52 6.90
N ALA A 79 -4.28 6.73 7.98
CA ALA A 79 -4.36 5.28 7.88
C ALA A 79 -5.72 4.81 7.31
N GLY A 80 -6.72 5.68 7.26
CA GLY A 80 -8.02 5.41 6.64
C GLY A 80 -8.87 4.42 7.44
N LEU A 81 -8.71 4.40 8.76
CA LEU A 81 -9.44 3.53 9.67
C LEU A 81 -10.60 4.28 10.36
N PRO A 82 -11.77 3.66 10.55
CA PRO A 82 -12.80 4.19 11.42
C PRO A 82 -12.37 4.07 12.90
N THR A 83 -12.92 4.91 13.78
CA THR A 83 -12.54 4.96 15.21
C THR A 83 -12.92 3.69 15.99
N ASP A 84 -13.89 2.93 15.49
CA ASP A 84 -14.39 1.65 15.98
C ASP A 84 -14.00 0.50 15.05
N TYR A 85 -12.84 0.60 14.38
CA TYR A 85 -12.38 -0.44 13.46
C TYR A 85 -12.34 -1.83 14.11
N ASP A 86 -12.91 -2.80 13.42
CA ASP A 86 -12.89 -4.22 13.76
C ASP A 86 -12.29 -5.00 12.60
N SER A 87 -11.10 -5.55 12.83
CA SER A 87 -10.39 -6.36 11.82
C SER A 87 -11.11 -7.66 11.43
N ALA A 88 -12.08 -8.12 12.24
CA ALA A 88 -12.88 -9.31 11.93
C ALA A 88 -14.15 -8.97 11.13
N LYS A 89 -14.56 -7.70 11.09
CA LYS A 89 -15.76 -7.27 10.39
C LYS A 89 -15.54 -7.22 8.88
N ASP A 90 -16.54 -7.72 8.14
CA ASP A 90 -16.67 -7.46 6.72
C ASP A 90 -17.48 -6.18 6.52
N TYR A 91 -16.81 -5.08 6.21
CA TYR A 91 -17.47 -3.79 5.99
C TYR A 91 -18.06 -3.74 4.59
N ALA A 92 -19.37 -3.54 4.47
CA ALA A 92 -19.98 -3.34 3.16
C ALA A 92 -19.54 -2.00 2.54
N ASN A 93 -19.40 -1.98 1.22
CA ASN A 93 -18.98 -0.78 0.48
C ASN A 93 -19.96 0.41 0.61
N THR A 94 -21.21 0.16 1.01
CA THR A 94 -22.23 1.17 1.27
C THR A 94 -22.18 1.72 2.70
N GLU A 95 -21.44 1.10 3.62
CA GLU A 95 -21.31 1.59 4.98
C GLU A 95 -20.50 2.89 5.01
N ALA A 96 -21.06 3.93 5.64
CA ALA A 96 -20.38 5.21 5.78
C ALA A 96 -19.11 5.10 6.65
N ASN A 97 -19.15 4.26 7.67
CA ASN A 97 -18.08 4.08 8.66
C ASN A 97 -17.21 2.85 8.35
N ARG A 98 -16.71 2.77 7.10
CA ARG A 98 -15.83 1.69 6.64
C ARG A 98 -14.40 2.19 6.49
N PRO A 99 -13.40 1.29 6.52
CA PRO A 99 -12.05 1.63 6.13
C PRO A 99 -12.00 2.17 4.69
N LEU A 100 -11.11 3.14 4.45
CA LEU A 100 -10.95 3.75 3.14
C LEU A 100 -9.50 3.65 2.69
N ALA A 101 -9.34 3.54 1.37
CA ALA A 101 -8.02 3.60 0.74
C ALA A 101 -7.10 2.49 1.30
N ILE A 102 -5.89 2.76 1.80
CA ILE A 102 -5.03 1.71 2.43
C ILE A 102 -5.74 0.99 3.60
N GLY A 103 -6.66 1.64 4.31
CA GLY A 103 -7.45 1.01 5.35
C GLY A 103 -8.25 -0.21 4.85
N ASP A 104 -8.78 -0.13 3.62
CA ASP A 104 -9.53 -1.22 2.97
C ASP A 104 -8.61 -2.40 2.60
N TYR A 105 -7.38 -2.07 2.20
CA TYR A 105 -6.35 -3.05 1.84
C TYR A 105 -5.84 -3.87 3.03
N PHE A 106 -6.04 -3.42 4.27
CA PHE A 106 -5.74 -4.24 5.44
C PHE A 106 -6.52 -5.55 5.46
N ARG A 107 -7.77 -5.54 5.01
CA ARG A 107 -8.56 -6.76 4.84
C ARG A 107 -8.30 -7.39 3.46
N GLU A 108 -8.37 -6.59 2.40
CA GLU A 108 -8.31 -7.13 1.03
C GLU A 108 -7.01 -7.87 0.73
N LYS A 109 -5.86 -7.35 1.22
CA LYS A 109 -4.53 -7.88 0.91
C LYS A 109 -3.69 -8.15 2.17
N GLY A 110 -3.96 -7.43 3.25
CA GLY A 110 -3.24 -7.55 4.53
C GLY A 110 -3.82 -8.59 5.50
N GLN A 111 -4.91 -9.27 5.18
CA GLN A 111 -5.58 -10.18 6.13
C GLN A 111 -4.68 -11.31 6.63
N TYR A 112 -3.87 -11.89 5.75
CA TYR A 112 -2.99 -13.01 6.09
C TYR A 112 -1.95 -12.62 7.14
N ILE A 113 -1.39 -11.41 6.97
CA ILE A 113 -0.42 -10.83 7.90
C ILE A 113 -1.09 -10.09 9.09
N LYS A 114 -2.42 -10.14 9.19
CA LYS A 114 -3.23 -9.49 10.24
C LYS A 114 -2.97 -7.98 10.37
N ALA A 115 -2.61 -7.32 9.27
CA ALA A 115 -2.11 -5.95 9.32
C ALA A 115 -3.08 -4.96 9.98
N GLY A 116 -4.37 -5.02 9.62
CA GLY A 116 -5.37 -4.08 10.15
C GLY A 116 -5.51 -4.15 11.67
N GLY A 117 -5.57 -5.35 12.24
CA GLY A 117 -5.66 -5.52 13.69
C GLY A 117 -4.41 -5.01 14.41
N ILE A 118 -3.22 -5.28 13.84
CA ILE A 118 -1.95 -4.80 14.40
C ILE A 118 -1.87 -3.28 14.37
N VAL A 119 -2.20 -2.66 13.22
CA VAL A 119 -2.13 -1.20 13.03
C VAL A 119 -3.11 -0.50 13.96
N PHE A 120 -4.37 -0.94 13.99
CA PHE A 120 -5.40 -0.32 14.82
C PHE A 120 -5.08 -0.40 16.32
N GLU A 121 -4.64 -1.58 16.78
CA GLU A 121 -4.26 -1.75 18.19
C GLU A 121 -3.01 -0.94 18.55
N ALA A 122 -2.04 -0.83 17.63
CA ALA A 122 -0.87 0.02 17.84
C ALA A 122 -1.26 1.51 17.95
N PHE A 123 -2.20 2.00 17.13
CA PHE A 123 -2.72 3.36 17.26
C PHE A 123 -3.39 3.59 18.62
N ARG A 124 -4.23 2.65 19.08
CA ARG A 124 -4.88 2.73 20.41
C ARG A 124 -3.86 2.75 21.54
N LYS A 125 -2.92 1.81 21.54
CA LYS A 125 -1.87 1.70 22.56
C LYS A 125 -0.98 2.93 22.59
N GLY A 126 -0.49 3.38 21.44
CA GLY A 126 0.37 4.55 21.39
C GLY A 126 -0.36 5.83 21.79
N ARG A 127 -1.65 5.99 21.45
CA ARG A 127 -2.44 7.14 21.91
C ARG A 127 -2.60 7.17 23.43
N ALA A 128 -2.82 6.01 24.05
CA ALA A 128 -2.86 5.88 25.51
C ALA A 128 -1.48 6.12 26.14
N ALA A 129 -0.42 5.63 25.52
CA ALA A 129 0.96 5.82 25.97
C ALA A 129 1.36 7.30 25.96
N ILE A 130 0.97 8.05 24.92
CA ILE A 130 1.15 9.52 24.85
C ILE A 130 0.48 10.21 26.04
N ASN A 131 -0.75 9.85 26.40
CA ASN A 131 -1.44 10.41 27.56
C ASN A 131 -0.69 10.16 28.88
N ASN A 132 -0.08 8.99 28.99
CA ASN A 132 0.64 8.55 30.19
C ASN A 132 2.13 8.94 30.18
N LYS A 133 2.60 9.64 29.14
CA LYS A 133 4.02 9.94 28.89
C LYS A 133 4.92 8.69 28.83
N ASP A 134 4.34 7.55 28.45
CA ASP A 134 5.07 6.30 28.20
C ASP A 134 5.62 6.29 26.78
N TYR A 135 6.82 6.83 26.65
CA TYR A 135 7.48 7.02 25.37
C TYR A 135 8.06 5.73 24.78
N VAL A 136 8.36 4.74 25.63
CA VAL A 136 8.82 3.42 25.17
C VAL A 136 7.68 2.70 24.44
N THR A 137 6.48 2.69 25.02
CA THR A 137 5.32 2.07 24.37
C THR A 137 4.88 2.83 23.12
N ARG A 138 4.94 4.16 23.13
CA ARG A 138 4.66 4.98 21.94
C ARG A 138 5.62 4.64 20.81
N ASP A 139 6.93 4.57 21.07
CA ASP A 139 7.93 4.32 20.01
C ASP A 139 7.78 2.90 19.43
N ALA A 140 7.45 1.91 20.27
CA ALA A 140 7.09 0.57 19.82
C ALA A 140 5.82 0.57 18.92
N ALA A 141 4.81 1.36 19.28
CA ALA A 141 3.61 1.52 18.46
C ALA A 141 3.91 2.21 17.12
N ILE A 142 4.75 3.25 17.09
CA ILE A 142 5.21 3.90 15.85
C ILE A 142 5.86 2.89 14.91
N ALA A 143 6.80 2.08 15.43
CA ALA A 143 7.48 1.07 14.64
C ALA A 143 6.50 0.03 14.08
N ALA A 144 5.55 -0.43 14.90
CA ALA A 144 4.53 -1.39 14.48
C ALA A 144 3.62 -0.84 13.39
N ILE A 145 3.16 0.42 13.50
CA ILE A 145 2.30 1.06 12.50
C ILE A 145 3.05 1.19 11.18
N LYS A 146 4.24 1.79 11.19
CA LYS A 146 5.03 2.03 9.96
C LYS A 146 5.32 0.73 9.22
N LEU A 147 5.76 -0.30 9.94
CA LEU A 147 6.06 -1.60 9.34
C LEU A 147 4.82 -2.24 8.72
N ASN A 148 3.67 -2.20 9.39
CA ASN A 148 2.47 -2.89 8.89
C ASN A 148 1.72 -2.10 7.80
N MET A 149 1.83 -0.77 7.78
CA MET A 149 1.42 0.05 6.64
C MET A 149 2.23 -0.34 5.39
N GLU A 150 3.55 -0.40 5.52
CA GLU A 150 4.46 -0.79 4.45
C GLU A 150 4.22 -2.24 3.98
N LYS A 151 4.08 -3.20 4.92
CA LYS A 151 3.75 -4.59 4.60
C LYS A 151 2.42 -4.75 3.88
N THR A 152 1.43 -3.93 4.18
CA THR A 152 0.13 -3.98 3.49
C THR A 152 0.26 -3.59 2.02
N ILE A 153 1.05 -2.53 1.74
CA ILE A 153 1.37 -2.11 0.37
C ILE A 153 2.17 -3.21 -0.34
N ALA A 154 3.15 -3.82 0.33
CA ALA A 154 3.92 -4.94 -0.22
C ALA A 154 3.03 -6.17 -0.50
N ALA A 155 2.09 -6.50 0.39
CA ALA A 155 1.14 -7.60 0.22
C ALA A 155 0.20 -7.35 -0.98
N ALA A 156 -0.26 -6.10 -1.15
CA ALA A 156 -1.04 -5.70 -2.31
C ALA A 156 -0.24 -5.85 -3.61
N ALA A 157 0.98 -5.30 -3.66
CA ALA A 157 1.87 -5.47 -4.81
C ALA A 157 2.11 -6.96 -5.12
N TYR A 158 2.42 -7.76 -4.10
CA TYR A 158 2.61 -9.21 -4.25
C TYR A 158 1.40 -9.88 -4.89
N ALA A 159 0.18 -9.64 -4.37
CA ALA A 159 -1.03 -10.23 -4.91
C ALA A 159 -1.27 -9.86 -6.37
N TYR A 160 -1.00 -8.60 -6.73
CA TYR A 160 -1.14 -8.12 -8.11
C TYR A 160 -0.04 -8.61 -9.06
N LEU A 161 1.11 -9.04 -8.55
CA LEU A 161 2.12 -9.78 -9.31
C LEU A 161 1.77 -11.27 -9.44
N THR A 162 0.99 -11.84 -8.51
CA THR A 162 0.52 -13.24 -8.54
C THR A 162 -0.63 -13.45 -9.53
N LEU A 163 -1.65 -12.59 -9.48
CA LEU A 163 -2.86 -12.67 -10.31
C LEU A 163 -2.59 -12.91 -11.82
N PRO A 164 -1.68 -12.18 -12.49
CA PRO A 164 -1.45 -12.38 -13.92
C PRO A 164 -0.83 -13.75 -14.27
N GLN A 165 -0.19 -14.42 -13.30
CA GLN A 165 0.47 -15.73 -13.52
C GLN A 165 -0.55 -16.86 -13.68
N GLY A 166 -1.73 -16.73 -13.07
CA GLY A 166 -2.82 -17.71 -13.14
C GLY A 166 -3.92 -17.37 -14.16
N SER A 167 -3.78 -16.28 -14.92
CA SER A 167 -4.78 -15.83 -15.89
C SER A 167 -4.32 -16.06 -17.33
N SER A 168 -5.24 -16.38 -18.23
CA SER A 168 -5.00 -16.35 -19.69
C SER A 168 -5.52 -15.07 -20.35
N ASP A 169 -6.38 -14.31 -19.67
CA ASP A 169 -6.96 -13.08 -20.19
C ASP A 169 -5.98 -11.90 -20.05
N LEU A 170 -5.57 -11.36 -21.20
CA LEU A 170 -4.59 -10.29 -21.26
C LEU A 170 -5.10 -8.99 -20.60
N ALA A 171 -6.40 -8.71 -20.68
CA ALA A 171 -6.99 -7.54 -20.03
C ALA A 171 -6.87 -7.64 -18.50
N THR A 172 -7.12 -8.81 -17.93
CA THR A 172 -6.93 -9.11 -16.51
C THR A 172 -5.46 -9.02 -16.11
N LYS A 173 -4.54 -9.55 -16.92
CA LYS A 173 -3.10 -9.45 -16.64
C LYS A 173 -2.64 -7.99 -16.57
N PHE A 174 -2.99 -7.19 -17.55
CA PHE A 174 -2.59 -5.78 -17.63
C PHE A 174 -3.15 -4.96 -16.49
N HIS A 175 -4.38 -5.26 -16.08
CA HIS A 175 -4.99 -4.63 -14.93
C HIS A 175 -4.24 -4.90 -13.65
N ALA A 176 -4.01 -6.18 -13.35
CA ALA A 176 -3.29 -6.56 -12.14
C ALA A 176 -1.88 -5.97 -12.14
N LEU A 177 -1.13 -6.06 -13.24
CA LEU A 177 0.20 -5.47 -13.32
C LEU A 177 0.20 -3.94 -13.16
N SER A 178 -0.83 -3.25 -13.64
CA SER A 178 -0.95 -1.79 -13.47
C SER A 178 -1.24 -1.39 -12.02
N GLU A 179 -2.10 -2.14 -11.32
CA GLU A 179 -2.34 -1.93 -9.89
C GLU A 179 -1.09 -2.28 -9.07
N GLY A 180 -0.42 -3.38 -9.40
CA GLY A 180 0.85 -3.80 -8.81
C GLY A 180 1.97 -2.76 -8.98
N TYR A 181 2.07 -2.13 -10.16
CA TYR A 181 2.95 -0.99 -10.37
C TYR A 181 2.64 0.11 -9.36
N GLY A 182 1.39 0.56 -9.27
CA GLY A 182 1.01 1.63 -8.34
C GLY A 182 1.45 1.34 -6.90
N PHE A 183 1.21 0.13 -6.39
CA PHE A 183 1.66 -0.26 -5.05
C PHE A 183 3.18 -0.35 -4.92
N LEU A 184 3.90 -0.88 -5.91
CA LEU A 184 5.37 -0.86 -5.90
C LEU A 184 5.90 0.58 -5.88
N TYR A 185 5.33 1.48 -6.66
CA TYR A 185 5.71 2.89 -6.67
C TYR A 185 5.50 3.54 -5.29
N ALA A 186 4.41 3.21 -4.60
CA ALA A 186 4.15 3.71 -3.25
C ALA A 186 5.26 3.35 -2.25
N LEU A 187 5.93 2.22 -2.42
CA LEU A 187 7.06 1.81 -1.56
C LEU A 187 8.26 2.75 -1.67
N LYS A 188 8.33 3.68 -2.63
CA LYS A 188 9.31 4.77 -2.61
C LYS A 188 9.26 5.60 -1.32
N HIS A 189 8.08 5.68 -0.71
CA HIS A 189 7.80 6.46 0.50
C HIS A 189 7.89 5.65 1.80
N ARG A 190 8.47 4.45 1.74
CA ARG A 190 8.72 3.61 2.92
C ARG A 190 9.60 4.31 3.96
N PRO A 191 9.46 3.98 5.25
CA PRO A 191 10.28 4.57 6.31
C PRO A 191 11.78 4.26 6.12
N SER A 192 12.65 5.08 6.70
CA SER A 192 14.11 4.95 6.55
C SER A 192 14.69 3.64 7.08
N ASN A 193 14.02 3.02 8.05
CA ASN A 193 14.36 1.71 8.61
C ASN A 193 13.62 0.53 7.93
N SER A 194 13.09 0.75 6.73
CA SER A 194 12.43 -0.27 5.92
C SER A 194 13.32 -1.50 5.72
N PRO A 195 12.78 -2.73 5.79
CA PRO A 195 13.51 -3.94 5.45
C PRO A 195 13.74 -4.10 3.93
N LEU A 196 12.98 -3.39 3.09
CA LEU A 196 13.23 -3.33 1.65
C LEU A 196 14.34 -2.32 1.33
N THR A 197 15.49 -2.84 0.94
CA THR A 197 16.67 -2.04 0.59
C THR A 197 16.42 -1.18 -0.66
N ALA A 198 17.20 -0.10 -0.82
CA ALA A 198 17.15 0.74 -2.02
C ALA A 198 17.40 -0.07 -3.30
N ALA A 199 18.42 -0.93 -3.31
CA ALA A 199 18.76 -1.76 -4.46
C ALA A 199 17.64 -2.74 -4.85
N ASN A 200 17.01 -3.38 -3.86
CA ASN A 200 15.87 -4.27 -4.10
C ASN A 200 14.65 -3.51 -4.63
N TYR A 201 14.38 -2.32 -4.10
CA TYR A 201 13.33 -1.45 -4.63
C TYR A 201 13.57 -1.05 -6.10
N GLU A 202 14.79 -0.63 -6.45
CA GLU A 202 15.12 -0.33 -7.86
C GLU A 202 14.98 -1.56 -8.76
N THR A 203 15.27 -2.76 -8.25
CA THR A 203 15.08 -4.02 -8.97
C THR A 203 13.59 -4.30 -9.20
N LEU A 204 12.74 -4.11 -8.18
CA LEU A 204 11.28 -4.21 -8.32
C LEU A 204 10.74 -3.22 -9.36
N MET A 205 11.23 -1.98 -9.34
CA MET A 205 10.84 -0.97 -10.32
C MET A 205 11.27 -1.35 -11.74
N GLY A 206 12.51 -1.82 -11.94
CA GLY A 206 12.98 -2.29 -13.23
C GLY A 206 12.18 -3.48 -13.79
N ILE A 207 11.76 -4.39 -12.91
CA ILE A 207 10.87 -5.51 -13.27
C ILE A 207 9.52 -4.96 -13.75
N ILE A 208 8.83 -4.16 -12.92
CA ILE A 208 7.45 -3.75 -13.20
C ILE A 208 7.36 -2.72 -14.33
N THR A 209 8.44 -2.04 -14.70
CA THR A 209 8.47 -1.20 -15.92
C THR A 209 8.72 -1.99 -17.21
N THR A 210 8.96 -3.31 -17.13
CA THR A 210 9.02 -4.17 -18.32
C THR A 210 7.69 -4.08 -19.08
N ASN A 211 7.75 -4.06 -20.42
CA ASN A 211 6.54 -4.05 -21.26
C ASN A 211 5.60 -5.21 -20.87
N PHE A 212 4.33 -4.93 -20.59
CA PHE A 212 3.41 -5.93 -20.06
C PHE A 212 3.08 -7.03 -21.06
N TYR A 213 3.17 -6.78 -22.37
CA TYR A 213 3.09 -7.84 -23.37
C TYR A 213 4.22 -8.87 -23.18
N VAL A 214 5.43 -8.42 -22.80
CA VAL A 214 6.57 -9.30 -22.52
C VAL A 214 6.35 -10.07 -21.22
N LEU A 215 5.92 -9.39 -20.14
CA LEU A 215 5.60 -10.07 -18.88
C LEU A 215 4.46 -11.08 -19.03
N ALA A 216 3.44 -10.76 -19.83
CA ALA A 216 2.27 -11.61 -20.04
C ALA A 216 2.56 -12.83 -20.92
N ALA A 217 3.53 -12.75 -21.81
CA ALA A 217 3.95 -13.83 -22.70
C ALA A 217 4.97 -14.79 -22.05
N ASP A 218 5.61 -14.40 -20.95
CA ASP A 218 6.53 -15.27 -20.21
C ASP A 218 5.76 -16.35 -19.46
N ALA A 219 5.70 -17.56 -20.03
CA ALA A 219 5.04 -18.72 -19.42
C ALA A 219 5.69 -19.16 -18.11
N THR A 220 6.94 -18.80 -17.85
CA THR A 220 7.66 -19.14 -16.61
C THR A 220 7.47 -18.10 -15.52
N ASN A 221 6.92 -16.92 -15.86
CA ASN A 221 6.76 -15.78 -14.95
C ASN A 221 8.06 -15.40 -14.20
N THR A 222 9.24 -15.61 -14.80
CA THR A 222 10.55 -15.54 -14.11
C THR A 222 10.73 -14.21 -13.38
N LYS A 223 10.43 -13.09 -14.05
CA LYS A 223 10.55 -11.75 -13.45
C LYS A 223 9.53 -11.49 -12.35
N LEU A 224 8.30 -11.98 -12.51
CA LEU A 224 7.24 -11.78 -11.51
C LEU A 224 7.55 -12.59 -10.24
N ILE A 225 8.05 -13.81 -10.40
CA ILE A 225 8.55 -14.66 -9.31
C ILE A 225 9.74 -13.98 -8.61
N GLN A 226 10.69 -13.43 -9.36
CA GLN A 226 11.80 -12.66 -8.78
C GLN A 226 11.30 -11.49 -7.91
N ALA A 227 10.34 -10.72 -8.41
CA ALA A 227 9.76 -9.62 -7.64
C ALA A 227 9.05 -10.11 -6.36
N GLN A 228 8.30 -11.20 -6.45
CA GLN A 228 7.68 -11.85 -5.29
C GLN A 228 8.73 -12.33 -4.27
N THR A 229 9.84 -12.93 -4.72
CA THR A 229 10.94 -13.35 -3.83
C THR A 229 11.56 -12.16 -3.10
N ILE A 230 11.77 -11.04 -3.78
CA ILE A 230 12.31 -9.82 -3.15
C ILE A 230 11.36 -9.32 -2.06
N LEU A 231 10.04 -9.27 -2.34
CA LEU A 231 9.03 -8.84 -1.36
C LEU A 231 8.99 -9.79 -0.16
N THR A 232 8.97 -11.10 -0.39
CA THR A 232 8.95 -12.10 0.68
C THR A 232 10.22 -12.08 1.52
N ALA A 233 11.38 -11.85 0.91
CA ALA A 233 12.66 -11.73 1.63
C ALA A 233 12.68 -10.50 2.56
N ALA A 234 12.10 -9.38 2.12
CA ALA A 234 12.04 -8.15 2.93
C ALA A 234 10.98 -8.24 4.03
N TYR A 235 9.81 -8.82 3.76
CA TYR A 235 8.65 -8.68 4.64
C TYR A 235 8.15 -9.97 5.29
N GLY A 236 8.76 -11.10 4.96
CA GLY A 236 8.25 -12.43 5.29
C GLY A 236 7.11 -12.84 4.36
N GLN A 237 6.43 -13.93 4.69
CA GLN A 237 5.31 -14.43 3.89
C GLN A 237 4.13 -13.44 3.91
N LEU A 238 3.71 -12.97 2.72
CA LEU A 238 2.69 -11.93 2.54
C LEU A 238 1.29 -12.46 2.16
N GLN A 239 1.22 -13.69 1.67
CA GLN A 239 -0.01 -14.39 1.26
C GLN A 239 0.08 -15.86 1.71
N PRO A 240 -1.06 -16.58 1.83
CA PRO A 240 -1.11 -17.99 2.24
C PRO A 240 -0.19 -18.91 1.45
#